data_AF-A0A257E7L7-F1
#
_entry.id   AF-A0A257E7L7-F1
#
_cell.length_a   1.000
_cell.length_b   1.000
_cell.length_c   1.000
_cell.angle_alpha   90.00
_cell.angle_beta   90.00
_cell.angle_gamma   90.00
#
_symmetry.space_group_name_H-M   'P 1'
#
loop_
_entity.id
_entity.type
_entity.pdbx_description
1 polymer ?
#
loop_
_entity_poly.entity_id
_entity_poly.type
_entity_poly.pdbx_seq_one_letter_code
_entity_poly.pdbx_strand_id
1 'polypeptide(L)'
;MHMKKLITAALLIAVAAKPALAMSDLDKALAGLIIGLGAAAVVQKAQRVNAPTAPSDYYEDKGVRALGKSPNVKWEIHENPLEVCRQRDMVAGRYFDTDGCASWSASLDSCTVVTKRATNHMTLGRLFLACQKGG
;
A
#
# COMPACT_ATOMS: atom_id res chain seq x y z
N MET A 1 51.69 -14.82 -24.12
CA MET A 1 51.80 -13.42 -24.57
C MET A 1 50.71 -12.60 -23.88
N HIS A 2 51.14 -11.60 -23.12
CA HIS A 2 50.34 -10.75 -22.24
C HIS A 2 49.64 -9.58 -22.96
N MET A 3 48.54 -9.10 -22.36
CA MET A 3 48.13 -7.68 -22.12
C MET A 3 46.58 -7.62 -22.14
N LYS A 4 45.84 -7.53 -21.02
CA LYS A 4 45.64 -6.42 -20.04
C LYS A 4 45.36 -5.05 -20.66
N LYS A 5 44.12 -4.56 -20.47
CA LYS A 5 43.61 -3.17 -20.29
C LYS A 5 42.08 -3.34 -20.05
N LEU A 6 41.46 -3.26 -18.87
CA LEU A 6 41.40 -2.25 -17.80
C LEU A 6 40.99 -0.86 -18.32
N ILE A 7 39.69 -0.55 -18.21
CA ILE A 7 39.16 0.81 -18.13
C ILE A 7 38.20 0.86 -16.93
N THR A 8 38.43 1.88 -16.11
CA THR A 8 37.89 2.18 -14.79
C THR A 8 37.01 3.43 -14.88
N ALA A 9 36.00 3.52 -14.00
CA ALA A 9 35.39 4.72 -13.36
C ALA A 9 33.86 4.63 -13.40
N ALA A 10 33.18 4.22 -12.32
CA ALA A 10 32.94 4.94 -11.06
C ALA A 10 31.99 6.13 -11.22
N LEU A 11 30.73 5.95 -10.80
CA LEU A 11 29.90 7.06 -10.33
C LEU A 11 29.19 6.61 -9.04
N LEU A 12 29.85 6.93 -7.92
CA LEU A 12 29.30 6.93 -6.58
C LEU A 12 28.63 8.29 -6.35
N ILE A 13 27.35 8.29 -6.01
CA ILE A 13 26.74 9.41 -5.28
C ILE A 13 26.27 8.82 -3.96
N ALA A 14 27.07 9.07 -2.93
CA ALA A 14 26.70 8.88 -1.54
C ALA A 14 26.70 10.26 -0.85
N VAL A 15 26.05 10.27 0.32
CA VAL A 15 26.14 11.29 1.38
C VAL A 15 25.13 12.44 1.23
N ALA A 16 24.39 12.86 2.25
CA ALA A 16 23.96 12.31 3.53
C ALA A 16 23.02 13.36 4.17
N ALA A 17 22.51 12.99 5.35
CA ALA A 17 22.40 13.85 6.52
C ALA A 17 21.04 14.51 6.78
N LYS A 18 20.38 13.95 7.80
CA LYS A 18 19.58 14.67 8.79
C LYS A 18 20.32 15.94 9.26
N PRO A 19 19.56 16.95 9.69
CA PRO A 19 19.81 17.48 11.02
C PRO A 19 18.51 17.60 11.83
N ALA A 20 18.55 17.02 13.03
CA ALA A 20 17.84 17.55 14.18
C ALA A 20 18.82 18.46 14.93
N LEU A 21 18.31 19.56 15.51
CA LEU A 21 18.81 20.42 16.61
C LEU A 21 18.24 21.84 16.37
N ALA A 22 17.24 22.29 17.13
CA ALA A 22 17.32 22.88 18.48
C ALA A 22 17.77 24.36 18.48
N MET A 23 16.76 25.22 18.68
CA MET A 23 16.66 26.48 19.43
C MET A 23 17.87 27.39 19.75
N SER A 24 17.46 28.67 19.85
CA SER A 24 17.96 29.81 20.65
C SER A 24 19.07 30.69 20.08
N ASP A 25 18.65 31.94 19.80
CA ASP A 25 19.27 33.21 20.19
C ASP A 25 20.67 33.52 19.63
N LEU A 26 21.09 34.74 19.33
CA LEU A 26 20.55 36.09 19.38
C LEU A 26 21.80 36.91 19.01
N ASP A 27 21.77 37.67 17.93
CA ASP A 27 22.54 38.93 17.81
C ASP A 27 22.01 39.64 16.56
N LYS A 28 20.99 40.51 16.70
CA LYS A 28 21.18 41.95 16.93
C LYS A 28 22.26 42.56 16.04
N ALA A 29 21.79 43.20 14.97
CA ALA A 29 21.99 44.62 14.69
C ALA A 29 22.30 44.85 13.21
N LEU A 30 21.28 45.25 12.46
CA LEU A 30 21.22 46.52 11.73
C LEU A 30 19.85 46.53 11.03
N ALA A 31 18.81 47.09 11.64
CA ALA A 31 18.47 48.51 11.60
C ALA A 31 18.23 49.00 10.15
N GLY A 32 16.95 49.21 9.82
CA GLY A 32 16.50 49.72 8.53
C GLY A 32 15.13 49.16 8.12
N LEU A 33 14.14 49.19 9.02
CA LEU A 33 13.00 50.10 8.93
C LEU A 33 11.88 49.61 7.97
N ILE A 34 10.93 48.89 8.57
CA ILE A 34 9.49 48.81 8.24
C ILE A 34 9.14 48.20 6.87
N ILE A 35 9.02 46.87 6.84
CA ILE A 35 8.10 46.18 5.92
C ILE A 35 7.01 45.57 6.82
N GLY A 36 5.84 46.21 6.84
CA GLY A 36 4.65 45.63 7.45
C GLY A 36 4.21 44.43 6.62
N LEU A 37 4.73 43.25 6.97
CA LEU A 37 4.31 41.96 6.46
C LEU A 37 2.83 41.74 6.82
N GLY A 38 1.93 42.06 5.89
CA GLY A 38 0.61 41.46 5.85
C GLY A 38 0.77 39.97 5.55
N ALA A 39 0.53 39.14 6.56
CA ALA A 39 0.65 37.70 6.52
C ALA A 39 -0.18 37.09 5.39
N ALA A 40 0.46 36.71 4.28
CA ALA A 40 -0.10 35.75 3.34
C ALA A 40 0.04 34.35 3.96
N ALA A 41 -0.83 34.04 4.91
CA ALA A 41 -1.07 32.67 5.35
C ALA A 41 -1.67 31.92 4.15
N VAL A 42 -0.84 31.24 3.36
CA VAL A 42 -1.30 30.28 2.37
C VAL A 42 -1.88 29.11 3.15
N VAL A 43 -3.19 29.16 3.38
CA VAL A 43 -3.97 28.02 3.85
C VAL A 43 -3.95 26.99 2.73
N GLN A 44 -3.05 26.00 2.81
CA GLN A 44 -3.17 24.78 2.02
C GLN A 44 -4.40 24.03 2.50
N LYS A 45 -5.54 24.34 1.87
CA LYS A 45 -6.79 23.62 2.04
C LYS A 45 -6.53 22.20 1.51
N ALA A 46 -6.26 21.26 2.41
CA ALA A 46 -6.16 19.85 2.07
C ALA A 46 -7.48 19.42 1.44
N GLN A 47 -7.53 19.37 0.11
CA GLN A 47 -8.63 18.75 -0.61
C GLN A 47 -8.59 17.27 -0.24
N ARG A 48 -9.45 16.85 0.69
CA ARG A 48 -9.84 15.45 0.82
C ARG A 48 -10.40 15.04 -0.52
N VAL A 49 -9.58 14.37 -1.31
CA VAL A 49 -10.02 13.71 -2.53
C VAL A 49 -11.10 12.73 -2.08
N ASN A 50 -12.34 12.94 -2.53
CA ASN A 50 -13.43 12.00 -2.32
C ASN A 50 -13.03 10.71 -3.04
N ALA A 51 -12.40 9.79 -2.31
CA ALA A 51 -12.20 8.43 -2.80
C ALA A 51 -13.59 7.86 -3.09
N PRO A 52 -13.82 7.21 -4.24
CA PRO A 52 -15.06 6.51 -4.50
C PRO A 52 -15.33 5.56 -3.32
N THR A 53 -16.47 5.72 -2.66
CA THR A 53 -16.95 4.75 -1.69
C THR A 53 -17.36 3.51 -2.48
N ALA A 54 -16.38 2.64 -2.75
CA ALA A 54 -16.68 1.31 -3.26
C ALA A 54 -17.71 0.66 -2.32
N PRO A 55 -18.67 -0.11 -2.86
CA PRO A 55 -19.58 -0.87 -2.02
C PRO A 55 -18.79 -1.72 -1.02
N SER A 56 -19.39 -1.96 0.14
CA SER A 56 -18.79 -2.72 1.24
C SER A 56 -18.24 -4.06 0.80
N ASP A 57 -18.84 -4.63 -0.25
CA ASP A 57 -18.37 -5.78 -0.96
C ASP A 57 -18.24 -5.53 -2.47
N TYR A 58 -17.12 -5.96 -3.05
CA TYR A 58 -16.89 -5.86 -4.49
C TYR A 58 -15.84 -6.84 -4.99
N TYR A 59 -15.89 -7.14 -6.29
CA TYR A 59 -14.95 -8.03 -6.96
C TYR A 59 -13.94 -7.25 -7.81
N GLU A 60 -12.67 -7.62 -7.70
CA GLU A 60 -11.61 -7.26 -8.66
C GLU A 60 -11.23 -8.52 -9.44
N ASP A 61 -11.92 -8.79 -10.53
CA ASP A 61 -11.66 -9.97 -11.35
C ASP A 61 -10.92 -9.59 -12.64
N LYS A 62 -9.82 -10.28 -12.92
CA LYS A 62 -9.06 -10.11 -14.18
C LYS A 62 -9.54 -11.07 -15.29
N GLY A 63 -10.69 -11.70 -15.11
CA GLY A 63 -11.30 -12.63 -16.07
C GLY A 63 -10.79 -14.07 -15.96
N VAL A 64 -10.05 -14.40 -14.89
CA VAL A 64 -9.48 -15.73 -14.68
C VAL A 64 -9.97 -16.28 -13.34
N ARG A 65 -11.07 -17.04 -13.40
CA ARG A 65 -11.79 -17.55 -12.22
C ARG A 65 -11.56 -19.02 -11.93
N ALA A 66 -11.11 -19.79 -12.91
CA ALA A 66 -11.07 -21.25 -12.80
C ALA A 66 -9.93 -21.70 -11.88
N LEU A 67 -10.26 -21.92 -10.61
CA LEU A 67 -9.49 -22.80 -9.72
C LEU A 67 -9.85 -24.25 -10.00
N GLY A 68 -8.95 -25.17 -9.64
CA GLY A 68 -9.17 -26.61 -9.73
C GLY A 68 -10.30 -27.09 -8.80
N LYS A 69 -10.57 -28.40 -8.79
CA LYS A 69 -11.63 -28.98 -7.94
C LYS A 69 -11.38 -28.79 -6.43
N SER A 70 -10.11 -28.66 -6.04
CA SER A 70 -9.69 -28.57 -4.64
C SER A 70 -8.49 -27.63 -4.51
N PRO A 71 -8.67 -26.31 -4.68
CA PRO A 71 -7.55 -25.37 -4.59
C PRO A 71 -6.95 -25.36 -3.19
N ASN A 72 -5.66 -25.04 -3.09
CA ASN A 72 -5.02 -24.82 -1.80
C ASN A 72 -5.59 -23.55 -1.15
N VAL A 73 -6.34 -23.71 -0.06
CA VAL A 73 -6.91 -22.58 0.68
C VAL A 73 -6.04 -22.24 1.89
N LYS A 74 -5.56 -21.01 1.95
CA LYS A 74 -4.87 -20.43 3.10
C LYS A 74 -5.77 -19.44 3.82
N TRP A 75 -5.67 -19.39 5.14
CA TRP A 75 -6.35 -18.37 5.94
C TRP A 75 -5.32 -17.57 6.75
N GLU A 76 -5.41 -16.25 6.67
CA GLU A 76 -4.59 -15.30 7.41
C GLU A 76 -5.46 -14.34 8.24
N ILE A 77 -4.97 -13.96 9.41
CA ILE A 77 -5.63 -13.00 10.29
C ILE A 77 -4.77 -11.74 10.38
N HIS A 78 -5.35 -10.60 10.04
CA HIS A 78 -4.68 -9.29 10.06
C HIS A 78 -5.60 -8.19 10.58
N GLU A 79 -5.03 -7.16 11.19
CA GLU A 79 -5.77 -5.98 11.65
C GLU A 79 -6.36 -5.17 10.48
N ASN A 80 -5.64 -5.12 9.35
CA ASN A 80 -6.09 -4.47 8.11
C ASN A 80 -6.12 -5.46 6.93
N PRO A 81 -7.13 -6.34 6.85
CA PRO A 81 -7.18 -7.39 5.82
C PRO A 81 -7.27 -6.80 4.41
N LEU A 82 -8.00 -5.69 4.23
CA LEU A 82 -8.19 -5.07 2.92
C LEU A 82 -6.89 -4.55 2.34
N GLU A 83 -6.05 -3.94 3.17
CA GLU A 83 -4.72 -3.48 2.75
C GLU A 83 -3.83 -4.66 2.33
N VAL A 84 -3.84 -5.75 3.11
CA VAL A 84 -3.09 -6.97 2.78
C VAL A 84 -3.51 -7.51 1.41
N CYS A 85 -4.81 -7.60 1.12
CA CYS A 85 -5.26 -8.09 -0.19
C CYS A 85 -4.90 -7.15 -1.34
N ARG A 86 -4.94 -5.83 -1.13
CA ARG A 86 -4.54 -4.85 -2.16
C ARG A 86 -3.06 -4.97 -2.51
N GLN A 87 -2.21 -5.28 -1.53
CA GLN A 87 -0.77 -5.45 -1.71
C GLN A 87 -0.37 -6.80 -2.31
N ARG A 88 -1.29 -7.76 -2.42
CA ARG A 88 -0.98 -9.07 -3.04
C ARG A 88 -0.86 -8.94 -4.55
N ASP A 89 0.35 -9.04 -5.05
CA ASP A 89 0.60 -9.11 -6.49
C ASP A 89 0.27 -10.49 -7.08
N MET A 90 0.26 -10.57 -8.41
CA MET A 90 0.12 -11.84 -9.16
C MET A 90 -1.14 -12.66 -8.85
N VAL A 91 -2.21 -12.01 -8.39
CA VAL A 91 -3.52 -12.65 -8.23
C VAL A 91 -4.35 -12.54 -9.51
N ALA A 92 -5.16 -13.57 -9.74
CA ALA A 92 -6.12 -13.64 -10.82
C ALA A 92 -7.40 -12.86 -10.50
N GLY A 93 -7.75 -12.76 -9.22
CA GLY A 93 -8.76 -11.82 -8.75
C GLY A 93 -8.86 -11.75 -7.24
N ARG A 94 -9.74 -10.84 -6.79
CA ARG A 94 -10.01 -10.57 -5.39
C ARG A 94 -11.50 -10.34 -5.16
N TYR A 95 -11.96 -10.64 -3.96
CA TYR A 95 -13.25 -10.24 -3.42
C TYR A 95 -13.01 -9.52 -2.11
N PHE A 96 -13.59 -8.34 -1.95
CA PHE A 96 -13.52 -7.56 -0.72
C PHE A 96 -14.87 -7.58 -0.03
N ASP A 97 -14.86 -7.54 1.30
CA ASP A 97 -16.02 -7.41 2.19
C ASP A 97 -15.60 -6.51 3.38
N THR A 98 -16.52 -6.08 4.25
CA THR A 98 -16.22 -5.09 5.30
C THR A 98 -15.10 -5.48 6.26
N ASP A 99 -14.98 -6.78 6.57
CA ASP A 99 -14.05 -7.31 7.58
C ASP A 99 -13.03 -8.31 7.03
N GLY A 100 -12.92 -8.39 5.71
CA GLY A 100 -11.97 -9.29 5.10
C GLY A 100 -11.97 -9.24 3.59
N CYS A 101 -11.17 -10.13 3.01
CA CYS A 101 -11.06 -10.27 1.58
C CYS A 101 -10.59 -11.68 1.23
N ALA A 102 -10.87 -12.09 0.01
CA ALA A 102 -10.34 -13.29 -0.59
C ALA A 102 -9.54 -12.91 -1.83
N SER A 103 -8.47 -13.63 -2.10
CA SER A 103 -7.67 -13.47 -3.33
C SER A 103 -7.26 -14.82 -3.86
N TRP A 104 -7.38 -15.04 -5.16
CA TRP A 104 -7.05 -16.32 -5.80
C TRP A 104 -6.02 -16.17 -6.91
N SER A 105 -5.30 -17.25 -7.17
CA SER A 105 -4.35 -17.38 -8.27
C SER A 105 -4.62 -18.68 -9.01
N ALA A 106 -5.16 -18.58 -10.22
CA ALA A 106 -5.42 -19.74 -11.07
C ALA A 106 -4.12 -20.46 -11.49
N SER A 107 -3.02 -19.72 -11.68
CA SER A 107 -1.71 -20.30 -12.01
C SER A 107 -1.13 -21.15 -10.88
N LEU A 108 -1.49 -20.85 -9.63
CA LEU A 108 -0.99 -21.54 -8.44
C LEU A 108 -2.02 -22.52 -7.87
N ASP A 109 -3.19 -22.65 -8.49
CA ASP A 109 -4.35 -23.37 -7.97
C ASP A 109 -4.58 -23.13 -6.46
N SER A 110 -4.51 -21.86 -6.07
CA SER A 110 -4.55 -21.46 -4.66
C SER A 110 -5.41 -20.23 -4.44
N CYS A 111 -5.91 -20.13 -3.22
CA CYS A 111 -6.61 -18.96 -2.75
C CYS A 111 -6.32 -18.67 -1.28
N THR A 112 -6.34 -17.40 -0.91
CA THR A 112 -6.17 -16.94 0.46
C THR A 112 -7.36 -16.13 0.93
N VAL A 113 -7.88 -16.46 2.11
CA VAL A 113 -8.84 -15.65 2.86
C VAL A 113 -8.08 -14.85 3.91
N VAL A 114 -8.28 -13.54 3.96
CA VAL A 114 -7.69 -12.64 4.94
C VAL A 114 -8.80 -11.96 5.72
N THR A 115 -8.81 -12.09 7.04
CA THR A 115 -9.86 -11.55 7.90
C THR A 115 -9.30 -10.85 9.13
N LYS A 116 -10.13 -10.10 9.85
CA LYS A 116 -9.82 -9.71 11.24
C LYS A 116 -10.08 -10.87 12.20
N ARG A 117 -9.57 -10.74 13.44
CA ARG A 117 -9.81 -11.72 14.51
C ARG A 117 -11.30 -11.89 14.83
N ALA A 118 -12.05 -10.80 14.83
CA ALA A 118 -13.49 -10.78 15.10
C ALA A 118 -14.29 -10.63 13.80
N THR A 119 -14.29 -11.65 12.96
CA THR A 119 -15.06 -11.68 11.71
C THR A 119 -16.30 -12.54 11.88
N ASN A 120 -17.47 -12.02 11.53
CA ASN A 120 -18.72 -12.75 11.66
C ASN A 120 -18.79 -13.94 10.67
N HIS A 121 -19.60 -14.95 11.00
CA HIS A 121 -19.70 -16.18 10.20
C HIS A 121 -20.23 -15.96 8.78
N MET A 122 -21.10 -14.97 8.57
CA MET A 122 -21.67 -14.68 7.25
C MET A 122 -20.59 -14.11 6.31
N THR A 123 -19.80 -13.15 6.78
CA THR A 123 -18.65 -12.60 6.06
C THR A 123 -17.63 -13.70 5.79
N LEU A 124 -17.28 -14.51 6.79
CA LEU A 124 -16.34 -15.62 6.59
C LEU A 124 -16.82 -16.61 5.50
N GLY A 125 -18.10 -16.98 5.53
CA GLY A 125 -18.70 -17.86 4.52
C GLY A 125 -18.66 -17.27 3.11
N ARG A 126 -18.98 -15.98 2.95
CA ARG A 126 -18.90 -15.28 1.66
C ARG A 126 -17.47 -15.26 1.12
N LEU A 127 -16.50 -14.89 1.97
CA LEU A 127 -15.08 -14.86 1.60
C LEU A 127 -14.58 -16.25 1.20
N PHE A 128 -14.91 -17.29 1.96
CA PHE A 128 -14.51 -18.66 1.67
C PHE A 128 -15.11 -19.18 0.36
N LEU A 129 -16.38 -18.89 0.08
CA LEU A 129 -17.03 -19.27 -1.17
C LEU A 129 -16.43 -18.55 -2.38
N ALA A 130 -16.21 -17.23 -2.29
CA ALA A 130 -15.52 -16.48 -3.34
C ALA A 130 -14.11 -17.06 -3.58
N CYS A 131 -13.44 -17.45 -2.50
CA CYS A 131 -12.10 -18.02 -2.54
C CYS A 131 -12.05 -19.36 -3.27
N GLN A 132 -12.96 -20.29 -2.99
CA GLN A 132 -12.99 -21.59 -3.65
C GLN A 132 -13.43 -21.53 -5.12
N LYS A 133 -14.31 -20.57 -5.46
CA LYS A 133 -14.87 -20.43 -6.80
C LYS A 133 -14.05 -19.53 -7.72
N GLY A 134 -13.11 -18.77 -7.16
CA GLY A 134 -12.34 -17.76 -7.87
C GLY A 134 -13.20 -16.63 -8.44
N GLY A 135 -14.25 -16.21 -7.71
CA GLY A 135 -15.20 -15.19 -8.18
C GLY A 135 -16.65 -15.59 -8.03
#